data_AF-A0A5N8ABY4-F1
#
_entry.id   AF-A0A5N8ABY4-F1
#
_cell.length_a   1.000
_cell.length_b   1.000
_cell.length_c   1.000
_cell.angle_alpha   90.00
_cell.angle_beta   90.00
_cell.angle_gamma   90.00
#
_symmetry.space_group_name_H-M   'P 1'
#
loop_
_entity.id
_entity.type
_entity.pdbx_description
1 polymer ?
#
loop_
_entity_poly.entity_id
_entity_poly.type
_entity_poly.pdbx_seq_one_letter_code
_entity_poly.pdbx_strand_id
1 'polypeptide(L)'
;MAKRPAPYSLRLTFEQRARLEAAAGEKSIAAYIHSRLFGEEDDGMADRRRRPRKPKADEKAIAHLIGVLARSNLPSNLNQLAKAANTGSLPVTADTEAALNEAVSDVRDMRRLLIEALNLEMEP
;
A
#
# COMPACT_ATOMS: atom_id res chain seq x y z
N MET A 1 -23.86 9.00 32.90
CA MET A 1 -23.72 8.58 31.49
C MET A 1 -24.94 7.77 31.11
N ALA A 2 -25.77 8.24 30.17
CA ALA A 2 -26.96 7.52 29.74
C ALA A 2 -26.57 6.21 29.03
N LYS A 3 -27.27 5.11 29.34
CA LYS A 3 -27.07 3.80 28.73
C LYS A 3 -27.45 3.91 27.25
N ARG A 4 -26.53 3.59 26.34
CA ARG A 4 -26.82 3.59 24.89
C ARG A 4 -27.99 2.62 24.61
N PRO A 5 -28.99 3.02 23.81
CA PRO A 5 -30.07 2.13 23.43
C PRO A 5 -29.51 0.92 22.67
N ALA A 6 -30.16 -0.23 22.83
CA ALA A 6 -29.77 -1.45 22.13
C ALA A 6 -29.86 -1.26 20.60
N PRO A 7 -28.97 -1.89 19.82
CA PRO A 7 -29.01 -1.78 18.36
C PRO A 7 -30.31 -2.35 17.79
N TYR A 8 -30.81 -1.72 16.73
CA TYR A 8 -32.00 -2.18 16.02
C TYR A 8 -31.68 -3.45 15.22
N SER A 9 -32.48 -4.51 15.41
CA SER A 9 -32.33 -5.78 14.68
C SER A 9 -33.28 -5.84 13.50
N LEU A 10 -32.74 -5.96 12.28
CA LEU A 10 -33.52 -6.07 11.05
C LEU A 10 -33.60 -7.53 10.61
N ARG A 11 -34.83 -8.05 10.40
CA ARG A 11 -35.03 -9.38 9.79
C ARG A 11 -34.90 -9.27 8.27
N LEU A 12 -34.06 -10.12 7.70
CA LEU A 12 -33.82 -10.20 6.26
C LEU A 12 -34.06 -11.63 5.80
N THR A 13 -34.72 -11.78 4.66
CA THR A 13 -34.70 -13.06 3.92
C THR A 13 -33.32 -13.31 3.33
N PHE A 14 -33.05 -14.55 2.93
CA PHE A 14 -31.77 -14.92 2.30
C PHE A 14 -31.46 -14.07 1.07
N GLU A 15 -32.45 -13.87 0.18
CA GLU A 15 -32.27 -13.07 -1.03
C GLU A 15 -31.99 -11.59 -0.73
N GLN A 16 -32.71 -11.00 0.23
CA GLN A 16 -32.50 -9.62 0.64
C GLN A 16 -31.10 -9.42 1.24
N ARG A 17 -30.64 -10.37 2.04
CA ARG A 17 -29.28 -10.34 2.60
C ARG A 17 -28.21 -10.46 1.51
N ALA A 18 -28.39 -11.38 0.56
CA ALA A 18 -27.45 -11.55 -0.55
C ALA A 18 -27.34 -10.28 -1.41
N ARG A 19 -28.48 -9.62 -1.71
CA ARG A 19 -28.49 -8.34 -2.43
C ARG A 19 -27.77 -7.24 -1.66
N LEU A 20 -27.93 -7.18 -0.34
CA LEU A 20 -27.22 -6.21 0.49
C LEU A 20 -25.71 -6.49 0.56
N GLU A 21 -25.30 -7.75 0.64
CA GLU A 21 -23.88 -8.14 0.64
C GLU A 21 -23.21 -7.78 -0.70
N ALA A 22 -23.88 -8.05 -1.83
CA ALA A 22 -23.38 -7.66 -3.14
C ALA A 22 -23.27 -6.14 -3.31
N ALA A 23 -24.27 -5.39 -2.83
CA ALA A 23 -24.29 -3.94 -2.94
C ALA A 23 -23.34 -3.23 -1.96
N ALA A 24 -23.01 -3.85 -0.83
CA ALA A 24 -22.12 -3.28 0.18
C ALA A 24 -20.64 -3.28 -0.24
N GLY A 25 -20.23 -4.18 -1.14
CA GLY A 25 -18.86 -4.27 -1.65
C GLY A 25 -17.84 -4.48 -0.52
N GLU A 26 -16.94 -3.51 -0.32
CA GLU A 26 -15.94 -3.55 0.76
C GLU A 26 -16.47 -3.07 2.13
N LYS A 27 -17.67 -2.48 2.19
CA LYS A 27 -18.30 -2.00 3.44
C LYS A 27 -19.02 -3.14 4.16
N SER A 28 -19.12 -3.06 5.49
CA SER A 28 -20.02 -3.95 6.24
C SER A 28 -21.49 -3.66 5.91
N ILE A 29 -22.37 -4.67 5.96
CA ILE A 29 -23.81 -4.51 5.69
C ILE A 29 -24.42 -3.38 6.53
N ALA A 30 -24.07 -3.30 7.81
CA ALA A 30 -24.57 -2.27 8.71
C ALA A 30 -24.12 -0.86 8.30
N ALA A 31 -22.85 -0.71 7.90
CA ALA A 31 -22.32 0.57 7.40
C ALA A 31 -22.97 0.97 6.07
N TYR A 32 -23.18 0.00 5.17
CA TYR A 32 -23.86 0.25 3.89
C TYR A 32 -25.32 0.69 4.07
N ILE A 33 -26.07 0.03 4.97
CA ILE A 33 -27.44 0.42 5.31
C ILE A 33 -27.45 1.83 5.92
N HIS A 34 -26.53 2.12 6.83
CA HIS A 34 -26.42 3.42 7.49
C HIS A 34 -26.14 4.53 6.48
N SER A 35 -25.15 4.35 5.60
CA SER A 35 -24.81 5.33 4.56
C SER A 35 -25.95 5.57 3.57
N ARG A 36 -26.79 4.56 3.33
CA ARG A 36 -27.99 4.70 2.48
C ARG A 36 -29.13 5.45 3.17
N LEU A 37 -29.24 5.37 4.48
CA LEU A 37 -30.32 5.99 5.26
C LEU A 37 -30.02 7.42 5.69
N PHE A 38 -28.78 7.70 6.10
CA PHE A 38 -28.39 8.98 6.70
C PHE A 38 -27.35 9.75 5.85
N GLY A 39 -26.92 9.18 4.72
CA GLY A 39 -25.84 9.74 3.91
C GLY A 39 -24.45 9.35 4.45
N GLU A 40 -23.42 9.53 3.63
CA GLU A 40 -22.03 9.19 4.02
C GLU A 40 -21.43 10.18 5.05
N GLU A 41 -22.00 11.38 5.15
CA GLU A 41 -21.55 12.45 6.04
C GLU A 41 -22.04 12.28 7.48
N ASP A 42 -23.21 11.65 7.67
CA ASP A 42 -23.83 11.40 8.97
C ASP A 42 -23.50 9.99 9.49
N ASP A 43 -22.33 9.46 9.13
CA ASP A 43 -21.81 8.24 9.74
C ASP A 43 -21.40 8.54 11.18
N GLY A 44 -22.37 8.64 12.10
CA GLY A 44 -22.17 8.56 13.56
C GLY A 44 -21.49 7.25 14.02
N MET A 45 -21.13 6.37 13.08
CA MET A 45 -20.22 5.23 13.25
C MET A 45 -18.74 5.57 13.02
N ALA A 46 -18.38 6.80 12.64
CA ALA A 46 -17.01 7.23 12.35
C ALA A 46 -16.04 7.02 13.52
N ASP A 47 -16.53 7.01 14.77
CA ASP A 47 -15.74 6.79 15.98
C ASP A 47 -15.47 5.29 16.27
N ARG A 48 -16.07 4.37 15.52
CA ARG A 48 -15.67 2.95 15.57
C ARG A 48 -14.38 2.84 14.80
N ARG A 49 -13.24 2.98 15.51
CA ARG A 49 -11.86 2.69 15.05
C ARG A 49 -11.92 1.79 13.82
N ARG A 50 -11.69 2.39 12.63
CA ARG A 50 -11.75 1.67 11.35
C ARG A 50 -10.94 0.39 11.54
N ARG A 51 -11.62 -0.76 11.51
CA ARG A 51 -10.95 -2.04 11.70
C ARG A 51 -9.87 -2.11 10.62
N PRO A 52 -8.58 -2.26 10.96
CA PRO A 52 -7.54 -2.23 9.96
C PRO A 52 -7.87 -3.31 8.92
N ARG A 53 -8.02 -2.88 7.66
CA ARG A 53 -8.29 -3.79 6.56
C ARG A 53 -7.14 -4.80 6.51
N LYS A 54 -7.45 -6.09 6.36
CA LYS A 54 -6.39 -7.06 6.09
C LYS A 54 -5.77 -6.70 4.74
N PRO A 55 -4.46 -6.39 4.66
CA PRO A 55 -3.83 -6.09 3.39
C PRO A 55 -3.99 -7.29 2.46
N LYS A 56 -4.25 -7.01 1.18
CA LYS A 56 -4.36 -8.05 0.14
C LYS A 56 -3.01 -8.77 0.03
N ALA A 57 -2.99 -10.00 -0.49
CA ALA A 57 -1.77 -10.79 -0.62
C ALA A 57 -0.67 -10.03 -1.39
N ASP A 58 -1.07 -9.28 -2.43
CA ASP A 58 -0.18 -8.48 -3.27
C ASP A 58 0.47 -7.33 -2.49
N GLU A 59 -0.29 -6.63 -1.62
CA GLU A 59 0.23 -5.54 -0.78
C GLU A 59 1.29 -6.04 0.20
N LYS A 60 1.17 -7.27 0.71
CA LYS A 60 2.19 -7.88 1.59
C LYS A 60 3.46 -8.26 0.83
N ALA A 61 3.32 -8.83 -0.36
CA ALA A 61 4.47 -9.18 -1.20
C ALA A 61 5.26 -7.93 -1.59
N ILE A 62 4.55 -6.85 -1.95
CA ILE A 62 5.15 -5.55 -2.26
C ILE A 62 5.84 -4.95 -1.04
N ALA A 63 5.19 -4.93 0.13
CA ALA A 63 5.81 -4.42 1.36
C ALA A 63 7.06 -5.22 1.76
N HIS A 64 7.03 -6.54 1.56
CA HIS A 64 8.19 -7.39 1.79
C HIS A 64 9.34 -7.07 0.84
N LEU A 65 9.05 -6.91 -0.46
CA LEU A 65 10.03 -6.54 -1.48
C LEU A 65 10.69 -5.19 -1.16
N ILE A 66 9.90 -4.19 -0.79
CA ILE A 66 10.41 -2.88 -0.34
C ILE A 66 11.30 -3.04 0.89
N GLY A 67 10.89 -3.86 1.86
CA GLY A 67 11.71 -4.14 3.03
C GLY A 67 13.05 -4.79 2.68
N VAL A 68 13.07 -5.72 1.73
CA VAL A 68 14.32 -6.33 1.23
C VAL A 68 15.18 -5.29 0.52
N LEU A 69 14.59 -4.45 -0.32
CA LEU A 69 15.29 -3.43 -1.09
C LEU A 69 15.86 -2.31 -0.19
N ALA A 70 15.12 -1.90 0.85
CA ALA A 70 15.62 -0.97 1.86
C ALA A 70 16.77 -1.57 2.71
N ARG A 71 16.77 -2.90 2.93
CA ARG A 71 17.88 -3.61 3.59
C ARG A 71 19.08 -3.85 2.68
N SER A 72 18.87 -3.86 1.36
CA SER A 72 19.99 -3.87 0.43
C SER A 72 20.69 -2.53 0.58
N ASN A 73 21.90 -2.54 1.16
CA ASN A 73 22.69 -1.36 1.48
C ASN A 73 23.25 -0.68 0.20
N LEU A 74 22.40 -0.46 -0.82
CA LEU A 74 22.73 0.14 -2.10
C LEU A 74 23.50 1.46 -1.96
N PRO A 75 23.13 2.40 -1.06
CA PRO A 75 23.90 3.63 -0.89
C PRO A 75 25.32 3.39 -0.36
N SER A 76 25.48 2.41 0.54
CA SER A 76 26.79 2.05 1.09
C SER A 76 27.68 1.40 0.02
N ASN A 77 27.11 0.49 -0.78
CA ASN A 77 27.82 -0.18 -1.86
C ASN A 77 28.22 0.82 -2.95
N LEU A 78 27.34 1.75 -3.32
CA LEU A 78 27.67 2.85 -4.25
C LEU A 78 28.81 3.72 -3.73
N ASN A 79 28.81 4.03 -2.43
CA ASN A 79 29.88 4.81 -1.82
C ASN A 79 31.22 4.05 -1.80
N GLN A 80 31.19 2.73 -1.62
CA GLN A 80 32.38 1.87 -1.72
C GLN A 80 32.93 1.84 -3.15
N LEU A 81 32.06 1.72 -4.15
CA LEU A 81 32.45 1.78 -5.56
C LEU A 81 33.03 3.15 -5.93
N ALA A 82 32.40 4.26 -5.51
CA ALA A 82 32.90 5.60 -5.73
C ALA A 82 34.28 5.81 -5.06
N LYS A 83 34.46 5.28 -3.84
CA LYS A 83 35.75 5.33 -3.15
C LYS A 83 36.81 4.51 -3.88
N ALA A 84 36.48 3.30 -4.36
CA ALA A 84 37.39 2.44 -5.11
C ALA A 84 37.77 3.05 -6.48
N ALA A 85 36.84 3.74 -7.14
CA ALA A 85 37.10 4.50 -8.36
C ALA A 85 38.05 5.69 -8.09
N ASN A 86 37.77 6.49 -7.06
CA ASN A 86 38.60 7.64 -6.69
C ASN A 86 40.01 7.27 -6.24
N THR A 87 40.18 6.09 -5.60
CA THR A 87 41.52 5.59 -5.21
C THR A 87 42.25 4.85 -6.33
N GLY A 88 41.63 4.72 -7.52
CA GLY A 88 42.19 3.98 -8.66
C GLY A 88 42.22 2.45 -8.47
N SER A 89 41.59 1.94 -7.41
CA SER A 89 41.50 0.50 -7.12
C SER A 89 40.42 -0.20 -7.94
N LEU A 90 39.49 0.55 -8.51
CA LEU A 90 38.50 0.06 -9.47
C LEU A 90 38.86 0.64 -10.85
N PRO A 91 39.28 -0.19 -11.82
CA PRO A 91 39.48 0.29 -13.18
C PRO A 91 38.13 0.65 -13.79
N VAL A 92 37.85 1.96 -13.85
CA VAL A 92 36.65 2.50 -14.51
C VAL A 92 36.89 2.50 -16.01
N THR A 93 36.53 1.40 -16.63
CA THR A 93 36.49 1.23 -18.09
C THR A 93 35.12 1.70 -18.63
N ALA A 94 35.03 2.01 -19.92
CA ALA A 94 33.77 2.39 -20.55
C ALA A 94 32.68 1.32 -20.36
N ASP A 95 33.06 0.04 -20.39
CA ASP A 95 32.13 -1.08 -20.16
C ASP A 95 31.59 -1.09 -18.72
N THR A 96 32.44 -0.82 -17.73
CA THR A 96 32.00 -0.74 -16.32
C THR A 96 31.11 0.47 -16.08
N GLU A 97 31.34 1.60 -16.74
CA GLU A 97 30.50 2.79 -16.65
C GLU A 97 29.13 2.55 -17.29
N ALA A 98 29.09 1.88 -18.46
CA ALA A 98 27.85 1.48 -19.11
C ALA A 98 27.02 0.54 -18.23
N ALA A 99 27.64 -0.50 -17.66
CA ALA A 99 26.96 -1.46 -16.78
C ALA A 99 26.42 -0.80 -15.49
N LEU A 100 27.14 0.20 -14.94
CA LEU A 100 26.67 0.96 -13.78
C LEU A 100 25.46 1.84 -14.12
N ASN A 101 25.49 2.52 -15.26
CA ASN A 101 24.38 3.35 -15.71
C ASN A 101 23.13 2.51 -16.02
N GLU A 102 23.30 1.33 -16.62
CA GLU A 102 22.23 0.37 -16.85
C GLU A 102 21.61 -0.09 -15.52
N ALA A 103 22.43 -0.52 -14.56
CA ALA A 103 21.96 -0.91 -13.23
C ALA A 103 21.21 0.22 -12.50
N VAL A 104 21.67 1.47 -12.61
CA VAL A 104 20.97 2.64 -12.04
C VAL A 104 19.61 2.85 -12.71
N SER A 105 19.53 2.67 -14.04
CA SER A 105 18.28 2.75 -14.78
C SER A 105 17.29 1.67 -14.31
N ASP A 106 17.74 0.42 -14.20
CA ASP A 106 16.91 -0.70 -13.75
C ASP A 106 16.37 -0.48 -12.33
N VAL A 107 17.19 0.04 -11.42
CA VAL A 107 16.76 0.37 -10.05
C VAL A 107 15.73 1.50 -10.05
N ARG A 108 15.90 2.52 -10.91
CA ARG A 108 14.93 3.62 -11.05
C ARG A 108 13.60 3.11 -11.60
N ASP A 109 13.63 2.22 -12.58
CA ASP A 109 12.42 1.61 -13.17
C ASP A 109 11.70 0.71 -12.16
N MET A 110 12.43 -0.13 -11.42
CA MET A 110 11.87 -0.91 -10.32
C MET A 110 11.21 -0.02 -9.27
N ARG A 111 11.83 1.11 -8.92
CA ARG A 111 11.26 2.09 -7.97
C ARG A 111 9.96 2.71 -8.51
N ARG A 112 9.94 3.13 -9.78
CA ARG A 112 8.75 3.71 -10.42
C ARG A 112 7.58 2.72 -10.42
N LEU A 113 7.81 1.49 -10.91
CA LEU A 113 6.81 0.44 -10.97
C LEU A 113 6.22 0.12 -9.59
N LEU A 114 7.05 0.13 -8.54
CA LEU A 114 6.61 -0.07 -7.16
C LEU A 114 5.71 1.06 -6.66
N ILE A 115 6.03 2.31 -6.97
CA ILE A 115 5.24 3.47 -6.55
C ILE A 115 3.90 3.49 -7.29
N GLU A 116 3.91 3.23 -8.60
CA GLU A 116 2.68 3.07 -9.41
C GLU A 116 1.79 1.94 -8.87
N ALA A 117 2.37 0.77 -8.58
CA ALA A 117 1.61 -0.37 -8.04
C ALA A 117 0.98 -0.08 -6.66
N LEU A 118 1.52 0.88 -5.91
CA LEU A 118 1.03 1.27 -4.59
C LEU A 118 0.08 2.48 -4.61
N ASN A 119 -0.18 3.09 -5.78
CA ASN A 119 -0.93 4.35 -5.90
C ASN A 119 -0.41 5.45 -4.95
N LEU A 120 0.90 5.47 -4.68
CA LEU A 120 1.52 6.56 -3.92
C LEU A 120 1.82 7.68 -4.92
N GLU A 121 1.36 8.91 -4.64
CA GLU A 121 1.76 10.05 -5.45
C GLU A 121 3.27 10.27 -5.29
N MET A 122 4.00 10.21 -6.40
CA MET A 122 5.39 10.64 -6.43
C MET A 122 5.40 12.18 -6.41
N GLU A 123 5.70 12.78 -5.26
CA GLU A 123 6.22 14.15 -5.30
C GLU A 123 7.62 14.15 -5.94
N PRO A 124 7.91 15.17 -6.80
CA PRO A 124 9.09 15.23 -7.65
C PRO A 124 10.42 15.31 -6.90
#